data_AF-A0A839HFP3-F1
#
_entry.id   AF-A0A839HFP3-F1
#
_cell.length_a   1.000
_cell.length_b   1.000
_cell.length_c   1.000
_cell.angle_alpha   90.00
_cell.angle_beta   90.00
_cell.angle_gamma   90.00
#
_symmetry.space_group_name_H-M   'P 1'
#
loop_
_entity.id
_entity.type
_entity.pdbx_description
1 polymer ?
#
loop_
_entity_poly.entity_id
_entity_poly.type
_entity_poly.pdbx_seq_one_letter_code
_entity_poly.pdbx_strand_id
1 'polypeptide(L)'
;MAPSSRDRLSVDLHGLKAALVERARLAGTSPSGWVRATLAEALGGPAGPIEGTRPSRLEARAVGRVRLTLRMSRDDASAVLAAARLAGQAPGDFVANLLAMQPAPMPASDRAETVGALIASCAELSTFSRNLSHLVSLLRQGAFRPAEEYRPMLATLGTDVREHLDHYTRVMADLQPRRGSGMHQHRISTTRTGARP
;
A
#
# COMPACT_ATOMS: atom_id res chain seq x y z
N MET A 1 6.61 28.69 -20.72
CA MET A 1 6.35 29.35 -19.43
C MET A 1 6.29 28.28 -18.35
N ALA A 2 7.29 28.20 -17.49
CA ALA A 2 7.31 27.21 -16.40
C ALA A 2 6.22 27.56 -15.37
N PRO A 3 5.42 26.59 -14.87
CA PRO A 3 4.47 26.87 -13.81
C PRO A 3 5.23 27.16 -12.51
N SER A 4 5.04 28.37 -11.98
CA SER A 4 5.54 28.77 -10.66
C SER A 4 5.03 27.77 -9.60
N SER A 5 5.96 26.98 -9.04
CA SER A 5 5.69 26.13 -7.89
C SER A 5 5.36 27.03 -6.71
N ARG A 6 4.11 27.00 -6.25
CA ARG A 6 3.69 27.70 -5.04
C ARG A 6 3.78 26.74 -3.88
N ASP A 7 4.65 27.03 -2.91
CA ASP A 7 4.68 26.31 -1.64
C ASP A 7 3.38 26.59 -0.87
N ARG A 8 2.66 25.52 -0.51
CA ARG A 8 1.36 25.61 0.18
C ARG A 8 1.33 24.69 1.39
N LEU A 9 1.07 25.27 2.54
CA LEU A 9 0.87 24.60 3.83
C LEU A 9 -0.63 24.51 4.13
N SER A 10 -1.13 23.34 4.57
CA SER A 10 -2.51 23.17 5.06
C SER A 10 -2.45 22.90 6.57
N VAL A 11 -3.07 23.77 7.37
CA VAL A 11 -3.03 23.71 8.83
C VAL A 11 -4.47 23.63 9.34
N ASP A 12 -4.72 22.75 10.30
CA ASP A 12 -5.97 22.76 11.05
C ASP A 12 -5.94 23.91 12.06
N LEU A 13 -6.91 24.81 11.95
CA LEU A 13 -6.97 26.02 12.76
C LEU A 13 -7.68 25.81 14.11
N HIS A 14 -8.28 24.63 14.36
CA HIS A 14 -8.93 24.27 15.64
C HIS A 14 -9.79 25.38 16.28
N GLY A 15 -10.65 26.03 15.46
CA GLY A 15 -11.54 27.12 15.91
C GLY A 15 -10.99 28.55 15.75
N LEU A 16 -9.69 28.73 15.46
CA LEU A 16 -9.06 30.06 15.28
C LEU A 16 -9.44 30.78 13.98
N LYS A 17 -10.20 30.13 13.10
CA LYS A 17 -10.57 30.66 11.78
C LYS A 17 -11.29 32.00 11.85
N ALA A 18 -12.23 32.18 12.78
CA ALA A 18 -13.01 33.41 12.89
C ALA A 18 -12.14 34.59 13.31
N ALA A 19 -11.31 34.40 14.35
CA ALA A 19 -10.35 35.40 14.81
C ALA A 19 -9.34 35.79 13.71
N LEU A 20 -8.88 34.81 12.94
CA LEU A 20 -7.98 35.03 11.81
C LEU A 20 -8.59 35.92 10.73
N VAL A 21 -9.85 35.66 10.37
CA VAL A 21 -10.55 36.40 9.32
C VAL A 21 -10.81 37.84 9.75
N GLU A 22 -11.24 38.07 10.98
CA GLU A 22 -11.43 39.42 11.52
C GLU A 22 -10.10 40.19 11.60
N ARG A 23 -9.02 39.53 12.01
CA ARG A 23 -7.70 40.15 12.08
C ARG A 23 -7.17 40.54 10.70
N ALA A 24 -7.39 39.71 9.69
CA ALA A 24 -7.03 40.01 8.31
C ALA A 24 -7.87 41.17 7.74
N ARG A 25 -9.17 41.22 8.08
CA ARG A 25 -10.08 42.30 7.68
C ARG A 25 -9.65 43.65 8.27
N LEU A 26 -9.33 43.69 9.57
CA LEU A 26 -8.82 44.90 10.22
C LEU A 26 -7.50 45.37 9.62
N ALA A 27 -6.65 44.45 9.16
CA ALA A 27 -5.40 44.74 8.48
C ALA A 27 -5.57 45.09 6.99
N GLY A 28 -6.79 45.04 6.44
CA GLY A 28 -7.05 45.30 5.01
C GLY A 28 -6.44 44.27 4.06
N THR A 29 -6.13 43.05 4.54
CA THR A 29 -5.47 42.00 3.73
C THR A 29 -6.32 40.74 3.65
N SER A 30 -6.00 39.85 2.70
CA SER A 30 -6.61 38.50 2.69
C SER A 30 -6.09 37.66 3.88
N PRO A 31 -6.87 36.70 4.41
CA PRO A 31 -6.40 35.81 5.47
C PRO A 31 -5.06 35.14 5.16
N SER A 32 -4.81 34.74 3.91
CA SER A 32 -3.52 34.18 3.50
C SER A 32 -2.38 35.21 3.43
N GLY A 33 -2.70 36.46 3.09
CA GLY A 33 -1.74 37.56 3.12
C GLY A 33 -1.33 37.90 4.55
N TRP A 34 -2.31 37.96 5.46
CA TRP A 34 -2.08 38.19 6.88
C TRP A 34 -1.23 37.07 7.50
N VAL A 35 -1.59 35.80 7.28
CA VAL A 35 -0.78 34.65 7.76
C VAL A 35 0.65 34.71 7.24
N ARG A 36 0.84 35.07 5.96
CA ARG A 36 2.19 35.16 5.38
C ARG A 36 3.02 36.27 6.02
N ALA A 37 2.42 37.44 6.26
CA ALA A 37 3.09 38.55 6.90
C ALA A 37 3.47 38.20 8.35
N THR A 38 2.52 37.66 9.12
CA THR A 38 2.76 37.24 10.51
C THR A 38 3.79 36.10 10.60
N LEU A 39 3.76 35.15 9.67
CA LEU A 39 4.76 34.08 9.60
C LEU A 39 6.15 34.62 9.24
N ALA A 40 6.22 35.60 8.32
CA ALA A 40 7.49 36.26 8.00
C ALA A 40 8.04 37.03 9.20
N GLU A 41 7.22 37.74 9.95
CA GLU A 41 7.62 38.43 11.18
C GLU A 41 8.09 37.45 12.27
N ALA A 42 7.33 36.38 12.52
CA ALA A 42 7.68 35.37 13.52
C ALA A 42 8.97 34.61 13.19
N LEU A 43 9.29 34.49 11.89
CA LEU A 43 10.53 33.88 11.39
C LEU A 43 11.69 34.89 11.27
N GLY A 44 11.51 36.16 11.68
CA GLY A 44 12.57 37.16 11.74
C GLY A 44 12.77 38.02 10.47
N GLY A 45 11.77 38.11 9.60
CA GLY A 45 11.78 38.94 8.38
C GLY A 45 11.62 38.12 7.09
N PRO A 46 11.41 38.78 5.93
CA PRO A 46 11.20 38.08 4.67
C PRO A 46 12.42 37.22 4.35
N ALA A 47 12.21 35.92 4.15
CA ALA A 47 13.26 34.99 3.79
C ALA A 47 13.95 35.48 2.50
N GLY A 48 15.17 36.02 2.64
CA GLY A 48 16.14 36.00 1.56
C GLY A 48 16.39 34.56 1.10
N PRO A 49 16.98 34.33 -0.09
CA PRO A 49 17.22 32.98 -0.57
C PRO A 49 18.13 32.25 0.43
N ILE A 50 17.56 31.32 1.20
CA ILE A 50 18.30 30.58 2.23
C ILE A 50 19.04 29.46 1.51
N GLU A 51 20.32 29.70 1.22
CA GLU A 51 21.30 28.69 0.91
C GLU A 51 21.64 27.96 2.22
N GLY A 52 20.74 27.06 2.63
CA GLY A 52 20.84 26.30 3.86
C GLY A 52 20.79 24.83 3.56
N THR A 53 21.96 24.19 3.53
CA THR A 53 22.15 22.74 3.50
C THR A 53 21.31 22.09 4.60
N ARG A 54 20.16 21.51 4.23
CA ARG A 54 19.34 20.68 5.12
C ARG A 54 19.86 19.24 5.07
N PRO A 55 19.95 18.54 6.21
CA PRO A 55 20.41 17.17 6.23
C PRO A 55 19.41 16.26 5.50
N SER A 56 19.95 15.40 4.64
CA SER A 56 19.21 14.38 3.88
C SER A 56 18.46 13.47 4.84
N ARG A 57 17.15 13.71 4.99
CA ARG A 57 16.23 12.72 5.53
C ARG A 57 15.20 12.42 4.46
N LEU A 58 15.47 11.33 3.75
CA LEU A 58 14.57 10.66 2.82
C LEU A 58 14.20 11.53 1.62
N GLU A 59 15.08 11.55 0.62
CA GLU A 59 14.70 11.57 -0.80
C GLU A 59 13.87 10.32 -1.16
N ALA A 60 12.76 10.09 -0.44
CA ALA A 60 11.79 9.06 -0.79
C ALA A 60 10.82 9.66 -1.81
N ARG A 61 11.24 9.63 -3.08
CA ARG A 61 10.41 9.94 -4.26
C ARG A 61 9.56 11.21 -4.14
N ALA A 62 10.18 12.36 -4.36
CA ALA A 62 9.47 13.52 -4.89
C ALA A 62 9.11 13.28 -6.38
N VAL A 63 8.41 12.19 -6.69
CA VAL A 63 7.78 12.01 -8.01
C VAL A 63 6.52 12.87 -7.97
N GLY A 64 6.52 13.98 -8.72
CA GLY A 64 5.48 15.03 -8.80
C GLY A 64 4.09 14.66 -8.27
N ARG A 65 3.90 14.70 -6.95
CA ARG A 65 2.59 14.44 -6.32
C ARG A 65 1.74 15.69 -6.47
N VAL A 66 0.57 15.55 -7.10
CA VAL A 66 -0.42 16.63 -7.26
C VAL A 66 -1.55 16.43 -6.26
N ARG A 67 -1.93 17.50 -5.55
CA ARG A 67 -3.08 17.46 -4.63
C ARG A 67 -4.38 17.56 -5.42
N LEU A 68 -5.18 16.50 -5.38
CA LEU A 68 -6.54 16.46 -5.93
C LEU A 68 -7.56 16.84 -4.85
N THR A 69 -8.45 17.80 -5.15
CA THR A 69 -9.57 18.17 -4.26
C THR A 69 -10.87 17.68 -4.88
N LEU A 70 -11.52 16.71 -4.25
CA LEU A 70 -12.80 16.12 -4.68
C LEU A 70 -13.94 16.63 -3.81
N ARG A 71 -15.11 16.87 -4.41
CA ARG A 71 -16.37 17.09 -3.69
C ARG A 71 -17.19 15.82 -3.77
N MET A 72 -17.71 15.39 -2.64
CA MET A 72 -18.46 14.15 -2.46
C MET A 72 -19.42 14.32 -1.28
N SER A 73 -20.43 13.44 -1.19
CA SER A 73 -21.27 13.38 0.00
C SER A 73 -20.43 12.97 1.21
N ARG A 74 -20.91 13.25 2.42
CA ARG A 74 -20.23 12.86 3.65
C ARG A 74 -20.09 11.33 3.75
N ASP A 75 -21.13 10.62 3.33
CA ASP A 75 -21.18 9.17 3.41
C ASP A 75 -20.17 8.54 2.46
N ASP A 76 -20.09 9.03 1.21
CA ASP A 76 -19.10 8.57 0.23
C ASP A 76 -17.66 8.85 0.68
N ALA A 77 -17.40 10.04 1.23
CA ALA A 77 -16.09 10.38 1.78
C ALA A 77 -15.71 9.43 2.93
N SER A 78 -16.65 9.11 3.80
CA SER A 78 -16.43 8.18 4.91
C SER A 78 -16.17 6.76 4.42
N ALA A 79 -16.90 6.30 3.41
CA ALA A 79 -16.73 4.99 2.80
C ALA A 79 -15.35 4.84 2.15
N VAL A 80 -14.89 5.84 1.40
CA VAL A 80 -13.55 5.85 0.79
C VAL A 80 -12.45 5.77 1.84
N LEU A 81 -12.57 6.55 2.93
CA LEU A 81 -11.59 6.53 4.01
C LEU A 81 -11.59 5.20 4.77
N ALA A 82 -12.76 4.62 5.02
CA ALA A 82 -12.88 3.31 5.67
C ALA A 82 -12.28 2.20 4.81
N ALA A 83 -12.60 2.18 3.51
CA ALA A 83 -12.06 1.21 2.57
C ALA A 83 -10.53 1.33 2.42
N ALA A 84 -10.00 2.55 2.33
CA ALA A 84 -8.55 2.78 2.30
C ALA A 84 -7.85 2.26 3.57
N ARG A 85 -8.46 2.46 4.74
CA ARG A 85 -7.94 1.94 6.02
C ARG A 85 -7.96 0.42 6.07
N LEU A 86 -9.07 -0.21 5.65
CA LEU A 86 -9.18 -1.67 5.59
C LEU A 86 -8.13 -2.28 4.65
N ALA A 87 -7.86 -1.62 3.52
CA ALA A 87 -6.80 -1.98 2.58
C ALA A 87 -5.38 -1.66 3.08
N GLY A 88 -5.23 -0.97 4.22
CA GLY A 88 -3.94 -0.54 4.76
C GLY A 88 -3.22 0.50 3.90
N GLN A 89 -3.95 1.30 3.12
CA GLN A 89 -3.42 2.27 2.16
C GLN A 89 -3.72 3.71 2.57
N ALA A 90 -2.86 4.65 2.13
CA ALA A 90 -3.21 6.06 2.17
C ALA A 90 -4.39 6.34 1.20
N PRO A 91 -5.33 7.24 1.52
CA PRO A 91 -6.51 7.48 0.68
C PRO A 91 -6.19 7.84 -0.78
N GLY A 92 -5.10 8.59 -1.01
CA GLY A 92 -4.66 8.93 -2.37
C GLY A 92 -4.19 7.72 -3.16
N ASP A 93 -3.45 6.81 -2.53
CA ASP A 93 -2.97 5.57 -3.17
C ASP A 93 -4.14 4.62 -3.43
N PHE A 94 -5.08 4.53 -2.48
CA PHE A 94 -6.32 3.75 -2.63
C PHE A 94 -7.14 4.22 -3.84
N VAL A 95 -7.39 5.54 -3.96
CA VAL A 95 -8.12 6.10 -5.10
C VAL A 95 -7.36 5.93 -6.41
N ALA A 96 -6.03 6.10 -6.40
CA ALA A 96 -5.21 5.89 -7.59
C ALA A 96 -5.27 4.42 -8.07
N ASN A 97 -5.23 3.46 -7.14
CA ASN A 97 -5.36 2.03 -7.44
C ASN A 97 -6.75 1.67 -7.96
N LEU A 98 -7.80 2.26 -7.37
CA LEU A 98 -9.19 2.09 -7.83
C LEU A 98 -9.34 2.57 -9.27
N LEU A 99 -8.80 3.75 -9.60
CA LEU A 99 -8.82 4.30 -10.96
C LEU A 99 -7.99 3.47 -11.96
N ALA A 100 -6.90 2.86 -11.49
CA ALA A 100 -6.08 1.95 -12.28
C ALA A 100 -6.71 0.54 -12.44
N MET A 101 -7.98 0.37 -12.03
CA MET A 101 -8.69 -0.90 -11.99
C MET A 101 -7.91 -2.02 -11.30
N GLN A 102 -7.00 -1.65 -10.38
CA GLN A 102 -6.30 -2.61 -9.57
C GLN A 102 -7.27 -3.05 -8.47
N PRO A 103 -7.54 -4.37 -8.32
CA PRO A 103 -8.38 -4.83 -7.24
C PRO A 103 -7.76 -4.35 -5.92
N ALA A 104 -8.60 -3.81 -5.03
CA ALA A 104 -8.15 -3.40 -3.70
C ALA A 104 -7.45 -4.61 -3.05
N PRO A 105 -6.25 -4.43 -2.47
CA PRO A 105 -5.58 -5.52 -1.77
C PRO A 105 -6.51 -6.05 -0.69
N MET A 106 -6.49 -7.37 -0.46
CA MET A 106 -7.30 -8.01 0.59
C MET A 106 -7.20 -7.20 1.90
N PRO A 107 -8.30 -7.05 2.65
CA PRO A 107 -8.29 -6.36 3.93
C PRO A 107 -7.15 -6.87 4.81
N ALA A 108 -6.52 -5.99 5.59
CA ALA A 108 -5.38 -6.38 6.40
C ALA A 108 -5.70 -7.51 7.39
N SER A 109 -6.94 -7.60 7.88
CA SER A 109 -7.46 -8.70 8.70
C SER A 109 -7.42 -10.02 7.95
N ASP A 110 -7.99 -10.06 6.75
CA ASP A 110 -8.19 -11.26 5.97
C ASP A 110 -6.85 -11.76 5.44
N ARG A 111 -5.93 -10.84 5.14
CA ARG A 111 -4.54 -11.16 4.82
C ARG A 111 -3.82 -11.80 5.99
N ALA A 112 -4.00 -11.30 7.21
CA ALA A 112 -3.38 -11.87 8.40
C ALA A 112 -3.92 -13.28 8.71
N GLU A 113 -5.23 -13.47 8.57
CA GLU A 113 -5.87 -14.78 8.71
C GLU A 113 -5.36 -15.78 7.65
N THR A 114 -5.30 -15.35 6.40
CA THR A 114 -4.78 -16.16 5.28
C THR A 114 -3.33 -16.56 5.50
N VAL A 115 -2.48 -15.64 5.96
CA VAL A 115 -1.08 -15.95 6.32
C VAL A 115 -1.00 -16.89 7.53
N GLY A 116 -1.88 -16.73 8.52
CA GLY A 116 -1.97 -17.63 9.66
C GLY A 116 -2.31 -19.06 9.27
N ALA A 117 -3.31 -19.24 8.40
CA ALA A 117 -3.67 -20.55 7.85
C ALA A 117 -2.52 -21.20 7.08
N LEU A 118 -1.78 -20.40 6.29
CA LEU A 118 -0.60 -20.86 5.56
C LEU A 118 0.52 -21.34 6.50
N ILE A 119 0.77 -20.60 7.60
CA ILE A 119 1.75 -20.99 8.62
C ILE A 119 1.35 -22.31 9.27
N ALA A 120 0.08 -22.50 9.59
CA ALA A 120 -0.43 -23.74 10.17
C ALA A 120 -0.21 -24.93 9.21
N SER A 121 -0.56 -24.78 7.94
CA SER A 121 -0.34 -25.82 6.92
C SER A 121 1.16 -26.17 6.75
N CYS A 122 2.05 -25.18 6.77
CA CYS A 122 3.50 -25.41 6.77
C CYS A 122 3.99 -26.17 8.02
N ALA A 123 3.40 -25.91 9.18
CA ALA A 123 3.73 -26.62 10.42
C ALA A 123 3.29 -28.09 10.37
N GLU A 124 2.13 -28.38 9.79
CA GLU A 124 1.63 -29.74 9.55
C GLU A 124 2.54 -30.51 8.59
N LEU A 125 2.91 -29.93 7.44
CA LEU A 125 3.87 -30.54 6.51
C LEU A 125 5.25 -30.78 7.14
N SER A 126 5.72 -29.85 7.99
CA SER A 126 6.96 -30.02 8.74
C SER A 126 6.88 -31.20 9.71
N THR A 127 5.72 -31.40 10.34
CA THR A 127 5.44 -32.53 11.22
C THR A 127 5.44 -33.85 10.43
N PHE A 128 4.80 -33.90 9.26
CA PHE A 128 4.86 -35.08 8.37
C PHE A 128 6.29 -35.42 7.94
N SER A 129 7.09 -34.41 7.57
CA SER A 129 8.49 -34.61 7.20
C SER A 129 9.33 -35.23 8.35
N ARG A 130 9.14 -34.75 9.58
CA ARG A 130 9.78 -35.31 10.77
C ARG A 130 9.33 -36.73 11.05
N ASN A 131 8.02 -37.00 10.96
CA ASN A 131 7.45 -38.34 11.14
C ASN A 131 7.99 -39.33 10.11
N LEU A 132 8.09 -38.94 8.83
CA LEU A 132 8.70 -39.73 7.77
C LEU A 132 10.18 -40.00 8.03
N SER A 133 10.93 -38.97 8.44
CA SER A 133 12.36 -39.13 8.76
C SER A 133 12.57 -40.09 9.93
N HIS A 134 11.72 -39.99 10.95
CA HIS A 134 11.74 -40.90 12.09
C HIS A 134 11.34 -42.33 11.69
N LEU A 135 10.30 -42.50 10.87
CA LEU A 135 9.92 -43.80 10.34
C LEU A 135 11.06 -44.46 9.53
N VAL A 136 11.73 -43.70 8.65
CA VAL A 136 12.89 -44.20 7.89
C VAL A 136 14.00 -44.65 8.84
N SER A 137 14.22 -43.94 9.95
CA SER A 137 15.18 -44.34 10.98
C SER A 137 14.79 -45.66 11.64
N LEU A 138 13.52 -45.83 12.04
CA LEU A 138 13.01 -47.07 12.65
C LEU A 138 13.16 -48.27 11.70
N LEU A 139 12.82 -48.10 10.42
CA LEU A 139 12.94 -49.15 9.41
C LEU A 139 14.39 -49.56 9.19
N ARG A 140 15.34 -48.61 9.19
CA ARG A 140 16.78 -48.91 9.09
C ARG A 140 17.31 -49.70 10.29
N GLN A 141 16.70 -49.53 11.45
CA GLN A 141 17.08 -50.23 12.69
C GLN A 141 16.37 -51.60 12.82
N GLY A 142 15.50 -51.98 11.89
CA GLY A 142 14.68 -53.20 11.99
C GLY A 142 13.58 -53.10 13.04
N ALA A 143 13.24 -51.90 13.51
CA ALA A 143 12.20 -51.66 14.51
C ALA A 143 10.81 -51.64 13.86
N PHE A 144 10.35 -52.79 13.37
CA PHE A 144 9.09 -52.91 12.61
C PHE A 144 7.84 -52.67 13.46
N ARG A 145 7.83 -53.09 14.73
CA ARG A 145 6.68 -52.88 15.63
C ARG A 145 6.41 -51.38 15.89
N PRO A 146 7.40 -50.55 16.26
CA PRO A 146 7.22 -49.09 16.32
C PRO A 146 6.91 -48.44 14.96
N ALA A 147 7.43 -48.99 13.86
CA ALA A 147 7.15 -48.48 12.52
C ALA A 147 5.68 -48.69 12.09
N GLU A 148 5.01 -49.73 12.57
CA GLU A 148 3.59 -49.97 12.29
C GLU A 148 2.68 -48.84 12.79
N GLU A 149 3.08 -48.07 13.81
CA GLU A 149 2.29 -46.95 14.31
C GLU A 149 2.10 -45.84 13.26
N TYR A 150 2.97 -45.77 12.24
CA TYR A 150 2.89 -44.79 11.16
C TYR A 150 1.97 -45.23 10.00
N ARG A 151 1.45 -46.46 10.00
CA ARG A 151 0.58 -46.96 8.92
C ARG A 151 -0.64 -46.08 8.65
N PRO A 152 -1.40 -45.63 9.66
CA PRO A 152 -2.55 -44.75 9.45
C PRO A 152 -2.17 -43.43 8.79
N MET A 153 -1.07 -42.81 9.23
CA MET A 153 -0.55 -41.57 8.62
C MET A 153 -0.15 -41.79 7.15
N LEU A 154 0.53 -42.90 6.83
CA LEU A 154 0.92 -43.22 5.46
C LEU A 154 -0.29 -43.46 4.54
N ALA A 155 -1.41 -43.95 5.08
CA ALA A 155 -2.62 -44.19 4.32
C ALA A 155 -3.28 -42.88 3.83
N THR A 156 -3.13 -41.78 4.56
CA THR A 156 -3.71 -40.47 4.22
C THR A 156 -2.71 -39.49 3.62
N LEU A 157 -1.41 -39.69 3.85
CA LEU A 157 -0.34 -38.75 3.51
C LEU A 157 -0.41 -38.17 2.09
N GLY A 158 -0.70 -39.01 1.08
CA GLY A 158 -0.78 -38.55 -0.31
C GLY A 158 -1.93 -37.58 -0.56
N THR A 159 -3.07 -37.81 0.10
CA THR A 159 -4.24 -36.92 0.06
C THR A 159 -3.94 -35.65 0.85
N ASP A 160 -3.44 -35.77 2.07
CA ASP A 160 -3.16 -34.64 2.96
C ASP A 160 -2.16 -33.66 2.32
N VAL A 161 -1.06 -34.18 1.74
CA VAL A 161 -0.07 -33.36 1.03
C VAL A 161 -0.69 -32.67 -0.18
N ARG A 162 -1.55 -33.35 -0.94
CA ARG A 162 -2.23 -32.73 -2.09
C ARG A 162 -3.17 -31.63 -1.66
N GLU A 163 -3.94 -31.83 -0.59
CA GLU A 163 -4.82 -30.81 -0.03
C GLU A 163 -4.04 -29.57 0.44
N HIS A 164 -2.88 -29.75 1.09
CA HIS A 164 -2.02 -28.64 1.46
C HIS A 164 -1.43 -27.90 0.26
N LEU A 165 -1.02 -28.61 -0.79
CA LEU A 165 -0.51 -27.99 -2.03
C LEU A 165 -1.63 -27.24 -2.77
N ASP A 166 -2.82 -27.81 -2.84
CA ASP A 166 -4.00 -27.16 -3.42
C ASP A 166 -4.41 -25.92 -2.61
N HIS A 167 -4.36 -25.99 -1.29
CA HIS A 167 -4.59 -24.84 -0.42
C HIS A 167 -3.52 -23.75 -0.66
N TYR A 168 -2.25 -24.14 -0.69
CA TYR A 168 -1.12 -23.22 -0.96
C TYR A 168 -1.28 -22.50 -2.30
N THR A 169 -1.60 -23.23 -3.38
CA THR A 169 -1.74 -22.62 -4.71
C THR A 169 -2.88 -21.60 -4.77
N ARG A 170 -4.02 -21.88 -4.13
CA ARG A 170 -5.14 -20.93 -4.02
C ARG A 170 -4.75 -19.69 -3.22
N VAL A 171 -4.21 -19.88 -2.02
CA VAL A 171 -3.78 -18.78 -1.15
C VAL A 171 -2.72 -17.92 -1.83
N MET A 172 -1.77 -18.51 -2.54
CA MET A 172 -0.76 -17.74 -3.27
C MET A 172 -1.36 -16.94 -4.43
N ALA A 173 -2.39 -17.45 -5.11
CA ALA A 173 -3.11 -16.69 -6.13
C ALA A 173 -3.87 -15.50 -5.53
N ASP A 174 -4.43 -15.66 -4.32
CA ASP A 174 -5.16 -14.61 -3.60
C ASP A 174 -4.22 -13.55 -2.99
N LEU A 175 -3.03 -13.97 -2.54
CA LEU A 175 -2.00 -13.08 -2.00
C LEU A 175 -1.17 -12.38 -3.07
N GLN A 176 -1.14 -12.90 -4.31
CA GLN A 176 -0.46 -12.22 -5.39
C GLN A 176 -1.14 -10.88 -5.68
N PRO A 177 -0.41 -9.75 -5.62
CA PRO A 177 -0.94 -8.51 -6.17
C PRO A 177 -1.16 -8.79 -7.65
N ARG A 178 -2.43 -8.85 -8.08
CA ARG A 178 -2.81 -9.06 -9.48
C ARG A 178 -2.19 -7.92 -10.28
N ARG A 179 -0.97 -8.14 -10.78
CA ARG A 179 -0.27 -7.17 -11.61
C ARG A 179 -1.14 -6.96 -12.82
N GLY A 180 -1.68 -5.75 -12.97
CA GLY A 180 -2.44 -5.37 -14.15
C GLY A 180 -1.69 -5.78 -15.41
N SER A 181 -2.14 -6.85 -16.06
CA SER A 181 -1.84 -7.09 -17.46
C SER A 181 -2.63 -6.06 -18.24
N GLY A 182 -2.05 -4.88 -18.39
CA GLY A 182 -2.77 -3.71 -18.90
C GLY A 182 -1.86 -2.51 -19.05
N MET A 183 -0.87 -2.62 -19.95
CA MET A 183 -0.41 -1.56 -20.87
C MET A 183 0.94 -1.95 -21.50
N HIS A 184 0.90 -2.96 -22.36
CA HIS A 184 1.85 -3.10 -23.46
C HIS A 184 1.06 -3.09 -24.76
N GLN A 185 0.60 -1.89 -25.15
CA GLN A 185 0.28 -1.53 -26.54
C GLN A 185 0.02 -0.02 -26.62
N HIS A 186 1.09 0.77 -26.52
CA HIS A 186 1.16 2.00 -27.28
C HIS A 186 2.23 1.78 -28.35
N ARG A 187 1.84 1.00 -29.37
CA ARG A 187 2.63 0.86 -30.59
C ARG A 187 2.62 2.22 -31.26
N ILE A 188 3.76 2.87 -31.11
CA ILE A 188 4.25 4.01 -31.88
C ILE A 188 3.71 3.91 -33.31
N SER A 189 2.79 4.81 -33.66
CA SER A 189 2.38 5.07 -35.03
C SER A 189 2.94 6.45 -35.41
N THR A 190 4.26 6.53 -35.52
CA THR A 190 4.94 7.60 -36.24
C THR A 190 5.22 7.12 -37.66
N THR A 191 4.22 7.18 -38.54
CA THR A 191 4.47 7.19 -39.98
C THR A 191 4.33 8.60 -40.50
N ARG A 192 5.44 9.32 -40.34
CA ARG A 192 6.02 10.25 -41.31
C ARG A 192 5.45 10.04 -42.72
N THR A 193 4.65 10.99 -43.21
CA THR A 193 4.49 11.19 -44.65
C THR A 193 4.47 12.69 -44.92
N GLY A 194 5.65 13.23 -45.21
CA GLY A 194 5.76 14.41 -46.06
C GLY A 194 6.09 13.91 -47.47
N ALA A 195 5.32 14.36 -48.46
CA ALA A 195 5.79 14.61 -49.82
C ALA A 195 4.69 15.36 -50.59
N ARG A 196 5.11 16.54 -51.06
CA ARG A 196 4.49 17.46 -52.04
C ARG A 196 4.28 16.78 -53.41
N PRO A 197 3.50 17.36 -54.35
CA PRO A 197 3.85 18.61 -55.05
C PRO A 197 3.03 19.83 -54.64
#